data_AF-A0A523NM32-F1
#
_entry.id   AF-A0A523NM32-F1
#
_cell.length_a   1.000
_cell.length_b   1.000
_cell.length_c   1.000
_cell.angle_alpha   90.00
_cell.angle_beta   90.00
_cell.angle_gamma   90.00
#
_symmetry.space_group_name_H-M   'P 1'
#
loop_
_entity.id
_entity.type
_entity.pdbx_description
1 polymer ?
#
loop_
_entity_poly.entity_id
_entity_poly.type
_entity_poly.pdbx_seq_one_letter_code
_entity_poly.pdbx_strand_id
1 'polypeptide(L)'
;MHRMLALIRTGQDFGPPPPNPQDSIVPSKFIEFETPFHFVELEWIETADATHSQGNALYVSIGGGTPYVMLEGVIQQLDEEDLQVLPFTLEWELGRKLHRVTIDITVVPDDNMSVAIDGDSQQVLRLVASAMPRITAFAN
;
A
#
# COMPACT_ATOMS: atom_id res chain seq x y z
N MET A 1 9.00 -4.32 2.67
CA MET A 1 7.85 -4.59 3.57
C MET A 1 8.04 -4.14 5.03
N HIS A 2 9.14 -4.50 5.72
CA HIS A 2 9.24 -4.27 7.17
C HIS A 2 9.03 -2.80 7.63
N ARG A 3 9.61 -1.83 6.92
CA ARG A 3 9.44 -0.39 7.23
C ARG A 3 7.99 0.08 7.08
N MET A 4 7.30 -0.33 6.03
CA MET A 4 5.88 0.02 5.80
C MET A 4 4.98 -0.51 6.92
N LEU A 5 5.16 -1.77 7.31
CA LEU A 5 4.40 -2.36 8.41
C LEU A 5 4.69 -1.69 9.75
N ALA A 6 5.94 -1.24 9.97
CA ALA A 6 6.29 -0.48 11.15
C ALA A 6 5.57 0.87 11.19
N LEU A 7 5.54 1.60 10.07
CA LEU A 7 4.83 2.88 9.95
C LEU A 7 3.33 2.71 10.24
N ILE A 8 2.68 1.72 9.61
CA ILE A 8 1.25 1.43 9.84
C ILE A 8 0.99 1.04 11.31
N ARG A 9 1.90 0.31 11.97
CA ARG A 9 1.72 -0.04 13.39
C ARG A 9 1.79 1.17 14.33
N THR A 10 2.50 2.23 13.94
CA THR A 10 2.65 3.47 14.72
C THR A 10 1.75 4.60 14.23
N GLY A 11 0.96 4.36 13.19
CA GLY A 11 0.06 5.35 12.61
C GLY A 11 -1.22 5.51 13.43
N GLN A 12 -1.90 6.61 13.18
CA GLN A 12 -3.24 6.96 13.67
C GLN A 12 -4.01 7.68 12.56
N ASP A 13 -5.31 7.91 12.76
CA ASP A 13 -6.18 8.67 11.83
C ASP A 13 -6.05 8.18 10.37
N PHE A 14 -6.28 6.88 10.20
CA PHE A 14 -6.12 6.21 8.91
C PHE A 14 -7.19 6.62 7.90
N GLY A 15 -6.88 6.46 6.63
CA GLY A 15 -7.80 6.59 5.51
C GLY A 15 -7.47 5.61 4.37
N PRO A 16 -8.40 5.37 3.45
CA PRO A 16 -9.73 5.97 3.39
C PRO A 16 -10.74 5.30 4.35
N PRO A 17 -11.66 6.08 4.95
CA PRO A 17 -12.78 5.51 5.70
C PRO A 17 -13.77 4.82 4.75
N PRO A 18 -14.61 3.90 5.25
CA PRO A 18 -15.64 3.29 4.43
C PRO A 18 -16.68 4.33 4.00
N PRO A 19 -17.18 4.27 2.73
CA PRO A 19 -18.20 5.20 2.25
C PRO A 19 -19.52 5.05 3.00
N ASN A 20 -19.83 3.84 3.48
CA ASN A 20 -20.93 3.58 4.41
C ASN A 20 -20.35 3.13 5.76
N PRO A 21 -20.66 3.77 6.89
CA PRO A 21 -20.13 3.40 8.20
C PRO A 21 -20.44 1.98 8.67
N GLN A 22 -21.39 1.29 8.03
CA GLN A 22 -21.68 -0.12 8.30
C GLN A 22 -20.72 -1.08 7.60
N ASP A 23 -19.99 -0.62 6.58
CA ASP A 23 -19.00 -1.43 5.88
C ASP A 23 -17.75 -1.55 6.75
N SER A 24 -17.27 -2.77 6.90
CA SER A 24 -16.07 -3.08 7.69
C SER A 24 -14.85 -3.36 6.83
N ILE A 25 -14.99 -3.48 5.51
CA ILE A 25 -13.89 -3.83 4.61
C ILE A 25 -13.87 -2.81 3.48
N VAL A 26 -12.71 -2.17 3.28
CA VAL A 26 -12.49 -1.17 2.24
C VAL A 26 -11.26 -1.58 1.42
N PRO A 27 -11.46 -2.12 0.22
CA PRO A 27 -10.41 -2.25 -0.78
C PRO A 27 -9.98 -0.86 -1.29
N SER A 28 -8.68 -0.61 -1.43
CA SER A 28 -8.15 0.70 -1.82
C SER A 28 -6.85 0.63 -2.62
N LYS A 29 -6.63 1.61 -3.50
CA LYS A 29 -5.34 1.86 -4.16
C LYS A 29 -4.34 2.58 -3.26
N PHE A 30 -4.82 3.21 -2.18
CA PHE A 30 -3.97 3.95 -1.26
C PHE A 30 -4.34 3.71 0.21
N ILE A 31 -3.41 4.05 1.08
CA ILE A 31 -3.64 4.19 2.52
C ILE A 31 -2.90 5.44 3.00
N GLU A 32 -3.59 6.23 3.80
CA GLU A 32 -3.04 7.41 4.46
C GLU A 32 -3.16 7.29 5.98
N PHE A 33 -2.25 7.92 6.71
CA PHE A 33 -2.29 7.97 8.16
C PHE A 33 -1.34 9.02 8.71
N GLU A 34 -1.63 9.49 9.92
CA GLU A 34 -0.72 10.32 10.68
C GLU A 34 0.23 9.46 11.50
N THR A 35 1.49 9.87 11.55
CA THR A 35 2.47 9.43 12.55
C THR A 35 2.74 10.60 13.49
N PRO A 36 3.42 10.40 14.64
CA PRO A 36 3.74 11.50 15.56
C PRO A 36 4.51 12.68 14.93
N PHE A 37 5.12 12.49 13.76
CA PHE A 37 5.96 13.49 13.10
C PHE A 37 5.42 13.95 11.75
N HIS A 38 4.72 13.07 11.02
CA HIS A 38 4.37 13.30 9.62
C HIS A 38 3.06 12.62 9.25
N PHE A 39 2.31 13.25 8.36
CA PHE A 39 1.33 12.57 7.52
C PHE A 39 2.05 11.67 6.52
N VAL A 40 1.57 10.45 6.32
CA VAL A 40 2.13 9.47 5.39
C VAL A 40 1.03 8.98 4.48
N GLU A 41 1.30 8.97 3.18
CA GLU A 41 0.42 8.41 2.16
C GLU A 41 1.20 7.36 1.37
N LEU A 42 0.60 6.19 1.19
CA LEU A 42 1.08 5.12 0.34
C LEU A 42 0.06 4.92 -0.77
N GLU A 43 0.45 5.11 -2.02
CA GLU A 43 -0.45 5.05 -3.16
C GLU A 43 0.13 4.16 -4.25
N TRP A 44 -0.68 3.22 -4.75
CA TRP A 44 -0.33 2.46 -5.93
C TRP A 44 -0.84 3.17 -7.20
N ILE A 45 0.08 3.41 -8.11
CA ILE A 45 -0.13 4.09 -9.37
C ILE A 45 0.02 3.10 -10.51
N GLU A 46 -1.05 2.91 -11.27
CA GLU A 46 -1.09 1.99 -12.41
C GLU A 46 -0.46 2.60 -13.66
N THR A 47 -0.70 3.89 -13.90
CA THR A 47 -0.19 4.61 -15.07
C THR A 47 0.47 5.90 -14.61
N ALA A 48 1.66 6.21 -15.14
CA ALA A 48 2.38 7.44 -14.84
C ALA A 48 1.52 8.69 -15.11
N ASP A 49 1.72 9.73 -14.33
CA ASP A 49 0.99 11.00 -14.45
C ASP A 49 1.92 12.20 -14.23
N ALA A 50 1.36 13.40 -14.05
CA ALA A 50 2.16 14.62 -13.86
C ALA A 50 2.96 14.63 -12.53
N THR A 51 2.53 13.85 -11.54
CA THR A 51 3.10 13.75 -10.19
C THR A 51 3.96 12.48 -10.06
N HIS A 52 3.63 11.44 -10.81
CA HIS A 52 4.22 10.11 -10.73
C HIS A 52 5.06 9.80 -11.96
N SER A 53 6.37 9.69 -11.74
CA SER A 53 7.36 9.43 -12.81
C SER A 53 7.18 8.10 -13.54
N GLN A 54 6.49 7.13 -12.94
CA GLN A 54 6.30 5.77 -13.44
C GLN A 54 4.90 5.25 -13.09
N GLY A 55 4.37 4.37 -13.93
CA GLY A 55 3.19 3.56 -13.64
C GLY A 55 3.59 2.20 -13.09
N ASN A 56 2.62 1.39 -12.68
CA ASN A 56 2.80 0.13 -11.97
C ASN A 56 3.82 0.26 -10.83
N ALA A 57 3.64 1.26 -9.97
CA ALA A 57 4.56 1.53 -8.88
C ALA A 57 3.81 1.92 -7.61
N LEU A 58 4.34 1.47 -6.47
CA LEU A 58 3.91 1.94 -5.16
C LEU A 58 4.74 3.17 -4.79
N TYR A 59 4.07 4.28 -4.58
CA TYR A 59 4.64 5.54 -4.13
C TYR A 59 4.42 5.74 -2.63
N VAL A 60 5.28 6.56 -2.04
CA VAL A 60 5.08 7.08 -0.70
C VAL A 60 5.29 8.59 -0.69
N SER A 61 4.40 9.31 -0.02
CA SER A 61 4.55 10.72 0.34
C SER A 61 4.63 10.87 1.85
N ILE A 62 5.48 11.78 2.31
CA ILE A 62 5.68 12.09 3.73
C ILE A 62 5.56 13.60 3.91
N GLY A 63 4.68 14.02 4.81
CA GLY A 63 4.42 15.43 5.12
C GLY A 63 3.84 16.23 3.94
N GLY A 64 3.17 15.56 2.99
CA GLY A 64 2.66 16.19 1.77
C GLY A 64 3.76 16.63 0.79
N GLY A 65 4.97 16.09 0.92
CA GLY A 65 6.06 16.33 -0.01
C GLY A 65 5.86 15.64 -1.37
N THR A 66 6.82 15.84 -2.27
CA THR A 66 6.84 15.13 -3.57
C THR A 66 6.88 13.62 -3.33
N PRO A 67 5.94 12.83 -3.87
CA PRO A 67 5.96 11.38 -3.76
C PRO A 67 7.24 10.80 -4.38
N TYR A 68 7.77 9.76 -3.76
CA TYR A 68 8.88 8.99 -4.33
C TYR A 68 8.53 7.52 -4.45
N VAL A 69 9.15 6.85 -5.42
CA VAL A 69 8.90 5.44 -5.69
C VAL A 69 9.43 4.59 -4.54
N MET A 70 8.55 3.80 -3.94
CA MET A 70 8.89 2.82 -2.92
C MET A 70 9.14 1.44 -3.53
N LEU A 71 8.30 1.02 -4.49
CA LEU A 71 8.46 -0.21 -5.26
C LEU A 71 8.03 0.04 -6.71
N GLU A 72 8.86 -0.39 -7.65
CA GLU A 72 8.55 -0.42 -9.09
C GLU A 72 7.99 -1.79 -9.49
N GLY A 73 7.35 -1.88 -10.66
CA GLY A 73 6.84 -3.14 -11.21
C GLY A 73 5.70 -3.78 -10.40
N VAL A 74 4.99 -2.97 -9.61
CA VAL A 74 3.85 -3.41 -8.80
C VAL A 74 2.64 -3.61 -9.71
N ILE A 75 2.21 -4.86 -9.84
CA ILE A 75 1.03 -5.27 -10.58
C ILE A 75 -0.07 -5.76 -9.64
N GLN A 76 -1.32 -5.61 -10.07
CA GLN A 76 -2.47 -6.18 -9.37
C GLN A 76 -2.54 -7.68 -9.59
N GLN A 77 -3.08 -8.36 -8.58
CA GLN A 77 -3.51 -9.73 -8.75
C GLN A 77 -4.94 -9.77 -9.27
N LEU A 78 -5.26 -10.85 -9.98
CA LEU A 78 -6.64 -11.26 -10.22
C LEU A 78 -7.06 -12.28 -9.15
N ASP A 79 -8.32 -12.24 -8.74
CA ASP A 79 -8.92 -13.28 -7.91
C ASP A 79 -9.45 -14.45 -8.75
N GLU A 80 -10.16 -15.39 -8.13
CA GLU A 80 -10.72 -16.58 -8.80
C GLU A 80 -11.80 -16.24 -9.85
N GLU A 81 -12.34 -15.01 -9.80
CA GLU A 81 -13.38 -14.50 -10.71
C GLU A 81 -12.79 -13.53 -11.77
N ASP A 82 -11.46 -13.49 -11.92
CA ASP A 82 -10.72 -12.56 -12.77
C ASP A 82 -10.94 -11.07 -12.40
N LEU A 83 -11.32 -10.78 -11.14
CA LEU A 83 -11.46 -9.41 -10.65
C LEU A 83 -10.13 -8.90 -10.08
N GLN A 84 -9.83 -7.63 -10.36
CA GLN A 84 -8.64 -6.98 -9.85
C GLN A 84 -8.70 -6.82 -8.32
N VAL A 85 -7.74 -7.43 -7.63
CA VAL A 85 -7.53 -7.23 -6.21
C VAL A 85 -6.76 -5.94 -6.00
N LEU A 86 -7.32 -5.05 -5.19
CA LEU A 86 -6.67 -3.79 -4.85
C LEU A 86 -5.54 -4.02 -3.83
N PRO A 87 -4.41 -3.28 -3.93
CA PRO A 87 -3.23 -3.49 -3.10
C PRO A 87 -3.47 -3.45 -1.59
N PHE A 88 -4.42 -2.61 -1.15
CA PHE A 88 -4.73 -2.42 0.26
C PHE A 88 -6.15 -2.90 0.56
N THR A 89 -6.30 -3.64 1.65
CA THR A 89 -7.59 -3.93 2.27
C THR A 89 -7.58 -3.40 3.70
N LEU A 90 -8.39 -2.38 3.94
CA LEU A 90 -8.55 -1.75 5.25
C LEU A 90 -9.77 -2.35 5.95
N GLU A 91 -9.56 -2.91 7.13
CA GLU A 91 -10.61 -3.46 7.98
C GLU A 91 -10.95 -2.48 9.09
N TRP A 92 -12.21 -2.04 9.14
CA TRP A 92 -12.72 -1.02 10.02
C TRP A 92 -13.66 -1.60 11.08
N GLU A 93 -13.50 -1.13 12.30
CA GLU A 93 -14.40 -1.36 13.43
C GLU A 93 -15.39 -0.17 13.52
N LEU A 94 -16.68 -0.47 13.34
CA LEU A 94 -17.78 0.50 13.38
C LEU A 94 -17.57 1.71 12.43
N GLY A 95 -16.88 1.50 11.33
CA GLY A 95 -16.57 2.52 10.32
C GLY A 95 -15.71 3.68 10.79
N ARG A 96 -15.10 3.60 11.98
CA ARG A 96 -14.38 4.72 12.61
C ARG A 96 -12.95 4.41 12.97
N LYS A 97 -12.67 3.15 13.31
CA LYS A 97 -11.37 2.74 13.82
C LYS A 97 -10.82 1.65 12.94
N LEU A 98 -9.66 1.89 12.36
CA LEU A 98 -8.97 0.88 11.60
C LEU A 98 -8.48 -0.24 12.54
N HIS A 99 -8.96 -1.46 12.29
CA HIS A 99 -8.59 -2.66 13.01
C HIS A 99 -7.34 -3.32 12.40
N ARG A 100 -7.32 -3.45 11.07
CA ARG A 100 -6.25 -4.15 10.34
C ARG A 100 -6.08 -3.58 8.95
N VAL A 101 -4.85 -3.58 8.45
CA VAL A 101 -4.54 -3.36 7.04
C VAL A 101 -3.87 -4.61 6.52
N THR A 102 -4.38 -5.11 5.41
CA THR A 102 -3.73 -6.15 4.61
C THR A 102 -3.18 -5.50 3.34
N ILE A 103 -1.95 -5.87 3.01
CA ILE A 103 -1.25 -5.43 1.82
C ILE A 103 -0.96 -6.68 1.01
N ASP A 104 -1.44 -6.73 -0.21
CA ASP A 104 -1.23 -7.83 -1.14
C ASP A 104 -0.81 -7.25 -2.48
N ILE A 105 0.48 -7.35 -2.78
CA ILE A 105 1.07 -6.81 -4.00
C ILE A 105 1.95 -7.85 -4.66
N THR A 106 1.95 -7.84 -5.99
CA THR A 106 2.87 -8.64 -6.79
C THR A 106 3.84 -7.71 -7.49
N VAL A 107 5.12 -8.04 -7.46
CA VAL A 107 6.20 -7.24 -8.03
C VAL A 107 6.87 -8.03 -9.13
N VAL A 108 6.93 -7.44 -10.32
CA VAL A 108 7.66 -7.96 -11.47
C VAL A 108 9.00 -7.20 -11.57
N PRO A 109 10.14 -7.89 -11.68
CA PRO A 109 11.42 -7.25 -11.92
C PRO A 109 11.41 -6.45 -13.24
N ASP A 110 12.09 -5.31 -13.29
CA ASP A 110 12.30 -4.57 -14.54
C ASP A 110 13.41 -5.23 -15.39
N ASP A 111 13.15 -5.39 -16.68
CA ASP A 111 14.02 -6.02 -17.69
C ASP A 111 15.28 -5.18 -18.04
N ASN A 112 15.39 -3.95 -17.53
CA ASN A 112 16.47 -3.04 -17.92
C ASN A 112 17.87 -3.40 -17.38
N MET A 113 18.01 -4.45 -16.57
CA MET A 113 19.30 -5.09 -16.31
C MET A 113 19.47 -6.35 -17.18
N SER A 114 19.63 -6.16 -18.48
CA SER A 114 20.12 -7.20 -19.39
C SER A 114 21.60 -7.50 -19.11
N VAL A 115 21.88 -8.14 -17.99
CA VAL A 115 23.10 -8.92 -17.83
C VAL A 115 22.78 -10.29 -18.39
N ALA A 116 23.21 -10.55 -19.62
CA ALA A 116 23.17 -11.87 -20.24
C ALA A 116 24.11 -12.81 -19.47
N ILE A 117 23.65 -13.31 -18.32
CA ILE A 117 24.24 -14.45 -17.63
C ILE A 117 23.20 -15.56 -17.70
N ASP A 118 23.62 -16.61 -18.36
CA ASP A 118 23.00 -17.92 -18.53
C ASP A 118 22.05 -18.30 -17.37
N GLY A 119 20.74 -18.31 -17.65
CA GLY A 119 19.77 -19.12 -16.89
C GLY A 119 18.99 -18.48 -15.74
N ASP A 120 19.01 -17.16 -15.51
CA ASP A 120 18.24 -16.58 -14.39
C ASP A 120 16.81 -16.20 -14.81
N SER A 121 15.83 -17.02 -14.43
CA SER A 121 14.42 -16.70 -14.63
C SER A 121 14.05 -15.54 -13.71
N GLN A 122 13.67 -14.39 -14.27
CA GLN A 122 13.10 -13.30 -13.48
C GLN A 122 11.91 -13.80 -12.67
N GLN A 123 12.08 -13.84 -11.35
CA GLN A 123 11.08 -14.41 -10.46
C GLN A 123 10.12 -13.30 -10.03
N VAL A 124 8.86 -13.46 -10.39
CA VAL A 124 7.75 -12.64 -9.86
C VAL A 124 7.65 -12.86 -8.36
N LEU A 125 7.64 -11.77 -7.59
CA LEU A 125 7.59 -11.81 -6.12
C LEU A 125 6.23 -11.32 -5.62
N ARG A 126 5.50 -12.19 -4.90
CA ARG A 126 4.29 -11.78 -4.17
C ARG A 126 4.61 -11.42 -2.74
N LEU A 127 4.18 -10.24 -2.32
CA LEU A 127 4.36 -9.71 -0.98
C LEU A 127 2.99 -9.57 -0.32
N VAL A 128 2.70 -10.48 0.60
CA VAL A 128 1.49 -10.42 1.44
C VAL A 128 1.90 -10.11 2.87
N ALA A 129 1.29 -9.08 3.46
CA ALA A 129 1.50 -8.76 4.85
C ALA A 129 0.28 -8.10 5.48
N SER A 130 0.18 -8.19 6.80
CA SER A 130 -0.85 -7.46 7.56
C SER A 130 -0.25 -6.73 8.75
N ALA A 131 -0.80 -5.55 9.05
CA ALA A 131 -0.48 -4.77 10.23
C ALA A 131 -1.75 -4.35 10.95
N MET A 132 -1.68 -4.29 12.28
CA MET A 132 -2.71 -3.73 13.13
C MET A 132 -2.14 -2.46 13.77
N PRO A 133 -2.81 -1.30 13.61
CA PRO A 133 -2.41 -0.10 14.31
C PRO A 133 -2.39 -0.32 15.82
N ARG A 134 -1.36 0.17 16.49
CA ARG A 134 -1.34 0.19 17.95
C ARG A 134 -2.14 1.40 18.38
N ILE A 135 -3.33 1.19 18.94
CA ILE A 135 -4.09 2.27 19.57
C ILE A 135 -3.20 2.87 20.66
N THR A 136 -2.64 4.04 20.42
CA THR A 136 -2.21 4.93 21.50
C THR A 136 -3.48 5.56 22.03
N ALA A 137 -3.88 5.12 23.22
CA ALA A 137 -4.99 5.72 23.95
C ALA A 137 -4.79 7.25 24.01
N PHE A 138 -5.86 7.98 23.68
CA PHE A 138 -5.97 9.43 23.67
C PHE A 138 -5.09 10.13 24.73
N ALA A 139 -4.19 11.00 24.28
CA ALA A 139 -3.72 12.09 25.12
C ALA A 139 -4.82 13.15 25.17
N ASN A 140 -5.45 13.29 26.34
CA ASN A 140 -6.38 14.38 26.67
C ASN A 140 -5.71 15.76 26.56
#